data_AF-A0AAX0B9X9-F1
#
_entry.id   AF-A0AAX0B9X9-F1
#
_cell.length_a   1.000
_cell.length_b   1.000
_cell.length_c   1.000
_cell.angle_alpha   90.00
_cell.angle_beta   90.00
_cell.angle_gamma   90.00
#
_symmetry.space_group_name_H-M   'P 1'
#
loop_
_entity.id
_entity.type
_entity.pdbx_description
1 polymer ?
#
loop_
_entity_poly.entity_id
_entity_poly.type
_entity_poly.pdbx_seq_one_letter_code
_entity_poly.pdbx_strand_id
1 'polypeptide(L)'
;MDNIDEKIAKLKMQQRLEKEKQQRKESEEENLISEQEKLTIEEVMKQVDEGSLNINNTNFKFERKMFLSEKLEIPMPLAYLEERVSTDKNTTLVNDNDGVSFTLAYVDKGAQKQSFAKFKKGMEKNFKDMDLYLEWMEEGELCEGHSKIFYGTYKTPTGRGNIYNLIFYREHKGTLIIGNYNCFERDIKTWELIMKASMMLMKIR
;
A
#
# COMPACT_ATOMS: atom_id res chain seq x y z
N MET A 1 51.87 -17.76 -1.56
CA MET A 1 50.84 -18.77 -1.23
C MET A 1 49.49 -18.12 -1.51
N ASP A 2 49.29 -17.63 -2.75
CA ASP A 2 48.40 -16.47 -3.03
C ASP A 2 47.35 -16.75 -4.10
N ASN A 3 46.79 -17.96 -4.13
CA ASN A 3 45.87 -18.39 -5.19
C ASN A 3 44.48 -18.79 -4.65
N ILE A 4 44.29 -18.77 -3.33
CA ILE A 4 43.03 -19.19 -2.69
C ILE A 4 42.07 -17.99 -2.60
N ASP A 5 42.56 -16.83 -2.16
CA ASP A 5 41.72 -15.64 -2.01
C ASP A 5 41.21 -15.08 -3.34
N GLU A 6 42.04 -15.14 -4.39
CA GLU A 6 41.65 -14.73 -5.75
C GLU A 6 40.59 -15.67 -6.33
N LYS A 7 40.67 -16.97 -6.04
CA LYS A 7 39.65 -17.96 -6.43
C LYS A 7 38.33 -17.75 -5.69
N ILE A 8 38.37 -17.43 -4.40
CA ILE A 8 37.18 -17.13 -3.60
C ILE A 8 36.49 -15.84 -4.12
N ALA A 9 37.27 -14.82 -4.45
CA ALA A 9 36.74 -13.58 -5.02
C ALA A 9 36.05 -13.81 -6.38
N LYS A 10 36.66 -14.60 -7.26
CA LYS A 10 36.09 -14.98 -8.56
C LYS A 10 34.79 -15.78 -8.41
N LEU A 11 34.76 -16.73 -7.48
CA LEU A 11 33.55 -17.53 -7.18
C LEU A 11 32.41 -16.66 -6.66
N LYS A 12 32.67 -15.74 -5.73
CA LYS A 12 31.64 -14.81 -5.20
C LYS A 12 31.10 -13.89 -6.29
N MET A 13 31.96 -13.41 -7.19
CA MET A 13 31.55 -12.58 -8.32
C MET A 13 30.69 -13.36 -9.32
N GLN A 14 31.05 -14.60 -9.63
CA GLN A 14 30.23 -15.48 -10.47
C GLN A 14 28.87 -15.77 -9.85
N GLN A 15 28.81 -16.11 -8.55
CA GLN A 15 27.54 -16.34 -7.85
C GLN A 15 26.64 -15.10 -7.85
N ARG A 16 27.22 -13.90 -7.71
CA ARG A 16 26.46 -12.65 -7.79
C ARG A 16 25.90 -12.42 -9.19
N LEU A 17 26.71 -12.61 -10.22
CA LEU A 17 26.27 -12.47 -11.62
C LEU A 17 25.22 -13.53 -12.00
N GLU A 18 25.33 -14.74 -11.49
CA GLU A 18 24.32 -15.80 -11.68
C GLU A 18 23.02 -15.44 -10.97
N LYS A 19 23.06 -14.96 -9.73
CA LYS A 19 21.88 -14.46 -9.03
C LYS A 19 21.22 -13.28 -9.74
N GLU A 20 21.99 -12.31 -10.23
CA GLU A 20 21.49 -11.17 -10.99
C GLU A 20 20.89 -11.61 -12.34
N LYS A 21 21.48 -12.61 -13.02
CA LYS A 21 20.92 -13.19 -14.24
C LYS A 21 19.65 -14.01 -13.98
N GLN A 22 19.62 -14.76 -12.88
CA GLN A 22 18.45 -15.53 -12.45
C GLN A 22 17.29 -14.58 -12.13
N GLN A 23 17.55 -13.52 -11.35
CA GLN A 23 16.57 -12.47 -11.06
C GLN A 23 16.09 -11.74 -12.30
N ARG A 24 16.98 -11.46 -13.27
CA ARG A 24 16.58 -10.88 -14.56
C ARG A 24 15.69 -11.82 -15.35
N LYS A 25 16.04 -13.11 -15.45
CA LYS A 25 15.22 -14.10 -16.15
C LYS A 25 13.87 -14.31 -15.48
N GLU A 26 13.82 -14.38 -14.15
CA GLU A 26 12.57 -14.44 -13.38
C GLU A 26 11.72 -13.18 -13.63
N SER A 27 12.34 -11.99 -13.69
CA SER A 27 11.64 -10.75 -14.02
C SER A 27 11.16 -10.69 -15.48
N GLU A 28 11.91 -11.27 -16.42
CA GLU A 28 11.57 -11.35 -17.84
C GLU A 28 10.45 -12.37 -18.08
N GLU A 29 10.50 -13.53 -17.42
CA GLU A 29 9.45 -14.55 -17.43
C GLU A 29 8.16 -14.06 -16.74
N GLU A 30 8.26 -13.34 -15.62
CA GLU A 30 7.11 -12.64 -15.02
C GLU A 30 6.53 -11.56 -15.95
N ASN A 31 7.36 -10.84 -16.71
CA ASN A 31 6.89 -9.85 -17.67
C ASN A 31 6.18 -10.49 -18.86
N LEU A 32 6.67 -11.63 -19.36
CA LEU A 32 6.06 -12.43 -20.43
C LEU A 32 4.73 -13.07 -20.01
N ILE A 33 4.60 -13.51 -18.75
CA ILE A 33 3.32 -13.97 -18.19
C ILE A 33 2.34 -12.79 -18.01
N SER A 34 2.84 -11.56 -17.83
CA SER A 34 2.03 -10.34 -17.62
C SER A 34 1.45 -9.69 -18.89
N GLU A 35 1.59 -10.30 -20.07
CA GLU A 35 0.89 -9.88 -21.29
C GLU A 35 -0.61 -10.26 -21.29
N GLN A 36 -1.10 -10.93 -20.23
CA GLN A 36 -2.53 -10.94 -19.92
C GLN A 36 -3.00 -9.50 -19.62
N GLU A 37 -4.07 -9.05 -20.27
CA GLU A 37 -4.65 -7.69 -20.15
C GLU A 37 -4.59 -7.18 -18.71
N LYS A 38 -3.68 -6.23 -18.44
CA LYS A 38 -3.58 -5.59 -17.13
C LYS A 38 -4.86 -4.81 -16.89
N LEU A 39 -5.61 -5.22 -15.88
CA LEU A 39 -6.80 -4.50 -15.43
C LEU A 39 -6.47 -3.04 -15.16
N THR A 40 -7.26 -2.16 -15.75
CA THR A 40 -7.21 -0.71 -15.48
C THR A 40 -7.80 -0.41 -14.11
N ILE A 41 -7.46 0.76 -13.53
CA ILE A 41 -8.01 1.15 -12.23
C ILE A 41 -9.53 1.32 -12.28
N GLU A 42 -10.07 1.79 -13.41
CA GLU A 42 -11.50 1.95 -13.65
C GLU A 42 -12.24 0.61 -13.63
N GLU A 43 -11.68 -0.43 -14.26
CA GLU A 43 -12.23 -1.78 -14.26
C GLU A 43 -12.20 -2.41 -12.87
N VAL A 44 -11.11 -2.21 -12.13
CA VAL A 44 -10.99 -2.67 -10.75
C VAL A 44 -12.02 -1.98 -9.86
N MET A 45 -12.17 -0.66 -9.97
CA MET A 45 -13.19 0.07 -9.23
C MET A 45 -14.60 -0.45 -9.51
N LYS A 46 -14.94 -0.68 -10.78
CA LYS A 46 -16.24 -1.24 -11.16
C LYS A 46 -16.47 -2.61 -10.51
N GLN A 47 -15.51 -3.53 -10.63
CA GLN A 47 -15.60 -4.88 -10.06
C GLN A 47 -15.67 -4.87 -8.52
N VAL A 48 -14.90 -4.01 -7.86
CA VAL A 48 -14.96 -3.82 -6.41
C VAL A 48 -16.32 -3.28 -5.97
N ASP A 49 -16.91 -2.33 -6.71
CA ASP A 49 -18.26 -1.80 -6.42
C ASP A 49 -19.36 -2.84 -6.68
N GLU A 50 -19.19 -3.70 -7.68
CA GLU A 50 -20.05 -4.86 -7.96
C GLU A 50 -19.87 -6.02 -6.94
N GLY A 51 -18.85 -5.95 -6.08
CA GLY A 51 -18.63 -6.88 -4.97
C GLY A 51 -17.73 -8.09 -5.27
N SER A 52 -17.10 -8.16 -6.45
CA SER A 52 -16.21 -9.26 -6.82
C SER A 52 -15.14 -8.81 -7.80
N LEU A 53 -13.87 -9.07 -7.49
CA LEU A 53 -12.72 -8.78 -8.34
C LEU A 53 -11.94 -10.06 -8.62
N ASN A 54 -11.64 -10.33 -9.89
CA ASN A 54 -10.65 -11.33 -10.27
C ASN A 54 -9.38 -10.62 -10.74
N ILE A 55 -8.26 -10.82 -10.05
CA ILE A 55 -6.97 -10.20 -10.35
C ILE A 55 -5.84 -11.19 -10.06
N ASN A 56 -4.88 -11.33 -10.98
CA ASN A 56 -3.73 -12.23 -10.84
C ASN A 56 -4.12 -13.64 -10.36
N ASN A 57 -5.13 -14.24 -11.00
CA ASN A 57 -5.70 -15.55 -10.68
C ASN A 57 -6.27 -15.70 -9.26
N THR A 58 -6.55 -14.59 -8.58
CA THR A 58 -7.17 -14.56 -7.25
C THR A 58 -8.53 -13.89 -7.34
N ASN A 59 -9.55 -14.51 -6.75
CA ASN A 59 -10.89 -13.96 -6.67
C ASN A 59 -11.15 -13.40 -5.27
N PHE A 60 -11.38 -12.10 -5.19
CA PHE A 60 -11.76 -11.41 -3.97
C PHE A 60 -13.23 -11.06 -4.01
N LYS A 61 -13.96 -11.39 -2.94
CA LYS A 61 -15.28 -10.83 -2.65
C LYS A 61 -15.13 -9.56 -1.85
N PHE A 62 -16.01 -8.59 -2.05
CA PHE A 62 -15.97 -7.31 -1.36
C PHE A 62 -17.28 -7.03 -0.64
N GLU A 63 -17.16 -6.39 0.52
CA GLU A 63 -18.28 -5.81 1.26
C GLU A 63 -17.98 -4.36 1.63
N ARG A 64 -19.02 -3.52 1.75
CA ARG A 64 -18.85 -2.16 2.25
C ARG A 64 -18.83 -2.19 3.78
N LYS A 65 -17.66 -1.97 4.37
CA LYS A 65 -17.46 -1.95 5.82
C LYS A 65 -17.54 -0.52 6.35
N MET A 66 -18.23 -0.37 7.48
CA MET A 66 -18.38 0.89 8.20
C MET A 66 -17.28 1.06 9.25
N PHE A 67 -16.72 2.25 9.35
CA PHE A 67 -15.64 2.60 10.27
C PHE A 67 -15.96 3.90 11.02
N LEU A 68 -15.24 4.12 12.12
CA LEU A 68 -15.23 5.38 12.88
C LEU A 68 -16.63 5.82 13.35
N SER A 69 -17.38 4.89 13.95
CA SER A 69 -18.79 5.09 14.34
C SER A 69 -19.65 5.51 13.16
N GLU A 70 -19.59 4.72 12.08
CA GLU A 70 -20.40 4.86 10.86
C GLU A 70 -20.16 6.14 10.04
N LYS A 71 -19.09 6.88 10.29
CA LYS A 71 -18.74 8.11 9.54
C LYS A 71 -18.11 7.83 8.18
N LEU A 72 -17.51 6.66 8.02
CA LEU A 72 -16.76 6.29 6.83
C LEU A 72 -17.13 4.88 6.37
N GLU A 73 -17.37 4.75 5.08
CA GLU A 73 -17.68 3.48 4.42
C GLU A 73 -16.62 3.21 3.35
N ILE A 74 -16.00 2.03 3.41
CA ILE A 74 -14.95 1.62 2.46
C ILE A 74 -15.27 0.19 1.99
N PRO A 75 -15.21 -0.10 0.67
CA PRO A 75 -15.25 -1.49 0.21
C PRO A 75 -13.96 -2.20 0.66
N MET A 76 -14.11 -3.34 1.31
CA MET A 76 -13.02 -4.15 1.85
C MET A 76 -13.15 -5.60 1.36
N PRO A 77 -12.03 -6.32 1.14
CA PRO A 77 -12.09 -7.74 0.83
C PRO A 77 -12.73 -8.52 1.98
N LEU A 78 -13.83 -9.20 1.68
CA LEU A 78 -14.67 -9.94 2.61
C LEU A 78 -13.86 -11.04 3.31
N ALA A 79 -13.91 -11.07 4.64
CA ALA A 79 -13.25 -12.06 5.48
C ALA A 79 -11.73 -12.24 5.24
N TYR A 80 -11.08 -11.26 4.62
CA TYR A 80 -9.65 -11.34 4.29
C TYR A 80 -8.77 -10.69 5.36
N LEU A 81 -9.22 -9.58 5.95
CA LEU A 81 -8.50 -8.87 7.00
C LEU A 81 -9.17 -9.08 8.36
N GLU A 82 -8.39 -9.54 9.34
CA GLU A 82 -8.81 -9.67 10.72
C GLU A 82 -8.75 -8.32 11.45
N GLU A 83 -9.77 -8.01 12.22
CA GLU A 83 -9.79 -6.80 13.04
C GLU A 83 -8.95 -6.98 14.31
N ARG A 84 -7.93 -6.14 14.49
CA ARG A 84 -7.07 -6.11 15.69
C ARG A 84 -7.35 -4.93 16.60
N VAL A 85 -7.75 -3.80 16.02
CA VAL A 85 -8.16 -2.60 16.75
C VAL A 85 -9.40 -2.03 16.08
N SER A 86 -10.41 -1.67 16.86
CA SER A 86 -11.63 -1.04 16.38
C SER A 86 -12.21 -0.15 17.47
N THR A 87 -11.95 1.14 17.33
CA THR A 87 -12.47 2.18 18.19
C THR A 87 -13.14 3.26 17.35
N ASP A 88 -13.76 4.23 18.02
CA ASP A 88 -14.33 5.42 17.40
C ASP A 88 -13.29 6.30 16.68
N LYS A 89 -12.00 6.15 17.03
CA LYS A 89 -10.89 6.92 16.47
C LYS A 89 -9.89 6.13 15.68
N ASN A 90 -9.73 4.83 15.93
CA ASN A 90 -8.68 4.03 15.32
C ASN A 90 -9.22 2.67 14.85
N THR A 91 -8.78 2.25 13.68
CA THR A 91 -8.99 0.89 13.19
C THR A 91 -7.66 0.29 12.73
N THR A 92 -7.46 -1.00 12.98
CA THR A 92 -6.35 -1.79 12.44
C THR A 92 -6.90 -3.13 12.02
N LEU A 93 -6.77 -3.44 10.73
CA LEU A 93 -7.11 -4.71 10.12
C LEU A 93 -5.84 -5.35 9.54
N VAL A 94 -5.64 -6.65 9.73
CA VAL A 94 -4.42 -7.36 9.31
C VAL A 94 -4.73 -8.71 8.69
N ASN A 95 -3.94 -9.10 7.71
CA ASN A 95 -3.75 -10.48 7.29
C ASN A 95 -2.26 -10.79 7.48
N ASP A 96 -1.94 -11.47 8.58
CA ASP A 96 -0.55 -11.78 8.95
C ASP A 96 0.11 -12.77 7.99
N ASN A 97 -0.68 -13.64 7.33
CA ASN A 97 -0.17 -14.65 6.39
C ASN A 97 0.37 -13.98 5.12
N ASP A 98 -0.37 -13.01 4.60
CA ASP A 98 -0.05 -12.32 3.36
C ASP A 98 0.70 -10.99 3.61
N GLY A 99 0.84 -10.58 4.86
CA GLY A 99 1.49 -9.32 5.26
C GLY A 99 0.78 -8.08 4.74
N VAL A 100 -0.55 -8.13 4.67
CA VAL A 100 -1.41 -7.03 4.23
C VAL A 100 -2.06 -6.42 5.44
N SER A 101 -2.09 -5.09 5.55
CA SER A 101 -2.84 -4.42 6.59
C SER A 101 -3.47 -3.12 6.15
N PHE A 102 -4.47 -2.69 6.92
CA PHE A 102 -5.13 -1.41 6.79
C PHE A 102 -5.22 -0.77 8.17
N THR A 103 -4.76 0.46 8.29
CA THR A 103 -4.99 1.29 9.47
C THR A 103 -5.78 2.54 9.11
N LEU A 104 -6.58 2.99 10.06
CA LEU A 104 -7.39 4.18 9.94
C LEU A 104 -7.32 4.95 11.25
N ALA A 105 -7.09 6.25 11.18
CA ALA A 105 -7.07 7.16 12.31
C ALA A 105 -7.98 8.36 12.02
N TYR A 106 -8.73 8.77 13.04
CA TYR A 106 -9.62 9.92 12.99
C TYR A 106 -9.18 10.95 14.03
N VAL A 107 -8.93 12.16 13.55
CA VAL A 107 -8.53 13.31 14.36
C VAL A 107 -9.70 14.27 14.42
N ASP A 108 -10.14 14.56 15.65
CA ASP A 108 -11.21 15.51 15.96
C ASP A 108 -10.90 16.95 15.51
N LYS A 109 -11.91 17.80 15.61
CA LYS A 109 -11.83 19.22 15.24
C LYS A 109 -10.63 19.90 15.90
N GLY A 110 -9.89 20.67 15.10
CA GLY A 110 -8.64 21.31 15.50
C GLY A 110 -7.42 20.81 14.71
N ALA A 111 -7.60 19.79 13.85
CA ALA A 111 -6.63 19.45 12.83
C ALA A 111 -6.33 20.68 11.96
N GLN A 112 -5.11 21.18 12.03
CA GLN A 112 -4.69 22.34 11.26
C GLN A 112 -4.67 21.96 9.79
N LYS A 113 -5.37 22.71 8.94
CA LYS A 113 -5.31 22.54 7.49
C LYS A 113 -3.85 22.61 7.06
N GLN A 114 -3.32 21.50 6.57
CA GLN A 114 -1.94 21.40 6.11
C GLN A 114 -1.89 20.90 4.67
N SER A 115 -0.92 21.41 3.92
CA SER A 115 -0.65 20.91 2.57
C SER A 115 -0.04 19.50 2.63
N PHE A 116 -0.19 18.74 1.55
CA PHE A 116 0.43 17.43 1.42
C PHE A 116 1.96 17.52 1.60
N ALA A 117 2.58 18.57 1.05
CA ALA A 117 4.01 18.82 1.23
C ALA A 117 4.42 19.00 2.70
N LYS A 118 3.59 19.63 3.53
CA LYS A 118 3.86 19.77 4.98
C LYS A 118 3.69 18.43 5.70
N PHE A 119 2.65 17.67 5.34
CA PHE A 119 2.43 16.31 5.85
C PHE A 119 3.62 15.40 5.52
N LYS A 120 4.04 15.36 4.25
CA LYS A 120 5.18 14.59 3.74
C LYS A 120 6.46 14.90 4.51
N LYS A 121 6.80 16.19 4.66
CA LYS A 121 7.98 16.60 5.45
C LYS A 121 7.91 16.18 6.91
N GLY A 122 6.72 16.24 7.52
CA GLY A 122 6.50 15.76 8.88
C GLY A 122 6.74 14.26 8.99
N MET A 123 6.27 13.49 8.01
CA MET A 123 6.48 12.05 7.94
C MET A 123 7.96 11.68 7.72
N GLU A 124 8.65 12.33 6.78
CA GLU A 124 10.09 12.15 6.55
C GLU A 124 10.90 12.44 7.82
N LYS A 125 10.56 13.53 8.53
CA LYS A 125 11.17 13.85 9.80
C LYS A 125 10.93 12.76 10.84
N ASN A 126 9.69 12.33 11.02
CA ASN A 126 9.36 11.28 12.01
C ASN A 126 10.10 9.97 11.74
N PHE A 127 10.19 9.55 10.48
CA PHE A 127 10.95 8.36 10.09
C PHE A 127 12.43 8.52 10.39
N LYS A 128 13.02 9.67 10.02
CA LYS A 128 14.42 9.97 10.33
C LYS A 128 14.68 9.98 11.85
N ASP A 129 13.78 10.55 12.64
CA ASP A 129 13.89 10.61 14.10
C ASP A 129 13.82 9.21 14.74
N MET A 130 13.21 8.24 14.07
CA MET A 130 13.16 6.82 14.45
C MET A 130 14.27 5.96 13.81
N ASP A 131 15.21 6.57 13.09
CA ASP A 131 16.24 5.88 12.28
C ASP A 131 15.65 4.89 11.25
N LEU A 132 14.49 5.26 10.69
CA LEU A 132 13.80 4.50 9.65
C LEU A 132 13.98 5.17 8.28
N TYR A 133 14.09 4.35 7.25
CA TYR A 133 14.13 4.79 5.86
C TYR A 133 12.75 4.70 5.21
N LEU A 134 12.42 5.70 4.39
CA LEU A 134 11.28 5.65 3.48
C LEU A 134 11.73 6.18 2.10
N GLU A 135 11.16 5.61 1.04
CA GLU A 135 11.33 6.06 -0.33
C GLU A 135 9.97 6.37 -0.95
N TRP A 136 9.70 7.63 -1.26
CA TRP A 136 8.46 8.04 -1.95
C TRP A 136 8.48 7.60 -3.41
N MET A 137 7.32 7.14 -3.90
CA MET A 137 7.17 6.67 -5.27
C MET A 137 6.15 7.47 -6.06
N GLU A 138 5.00 7.77 -5.46
CA GLU A 138 3.90 8.49 -6.10
C GLU A 138 3.23 9.42 -5.11
N GLU A 139 2.70 10.53 -5.63
CA GLU A 139 1.83 11.44 -4.90
C GLU A 139 0.67 11.81 -5.80
N GLY A 140 -0.50 11.98 -5.22
CA GLY A 140 -1.66 12.37 -5.98
C GLY A 140 -2.78 12.95 -5.15
N GLU A 141 -3.76 13.43 -5.89
CA GLU A 141 -4.93 14.10 -5.36
C GLU A 141 -6.16 13.57 -6.11
N LEU A 142 -7.20 13.24 -5.35
CA LEU A 142 -8.45 12.70 -5.86
C LEU A 142 -9.61 13.57 -5.40
N CYS A 143 -10.67 13.59 -6.21
CA CYS A 143 -11.88 14.40 -6.00
C CYS A 143 -11.62 15.93 -6.01
N GLU A 144 -12.69 16.69 -6.21
CA GLU A 144 -12.64 18.16 -6.19
C GLU A 144 -13.20 18.76 -4.89
N GLY A 145 -12.90 20.03 -4.63
CA GLY A 145 -13.50 20.81 -3.54
C GLY A 145 -13.25 20.26 -2.13
N HIS A 146 -14.31 20.21 -1.32
CA HIS A 146 -14.26 19.79 0.09
C HIS A 146 -14.24 18.26 0.28
N SER A 147 -14.26 17.48 -0.80
CA SER A 147 -14.15 16.01 -0.77
C SER A 147 -12.74 15.50 -1.09
N LYS A 148 -11.79 16.41 -1.31
CA LYS A 148 -10.44 16.10 -1.75
C LYS A 148 -9.73 15.08 -0.83
N ILE A 149 -9.16 14.06 -1.45
CA ILE A 149 -8.29 13.07 -0.81
C ILE A 149 -6.88 13.32 -1.34
N PHE A 150 -5.91 13.45 -0.45
CA PHE A 150 -4.50 13.44 -0.84
C PHE A 150 -3.91 12.10 -0.47
N TYR A 151 -3.05 11.57 -1.33
CA TYR A 151 -2.37 10.31 -1.07
C TYR A 151 -0.92 10.35 -1.53
N GLY A 152 -0.14 9.44 -0.97
CA GLY A 152 1.18 9.11 -1.48
C GLY A 152 1.51 7.64 -1.25
N THR A 153 2.37 7.11 -2.09
CA THR A 153 2.87 5.74 -2.00
C THR A 153 4.36 5.77 -1.71
N TYR A 154 4.81 4.86 -0.86
CA TYR A 154 6.21 4.80 -0.44
C TYR A 154 6.61 3.39 -0.04
N LYS A 155 7.91 3.11 -0.10
CA LYS A 155 8.49 1.85 0.34
C LYS A 155 9.27 2.03 1.64
N THR A 156 9.21 1.01 2.49
CA THR A 156 10.02 0.93 3.71
C THR A 156 10.75 -0.42 3.76
N PRO A 157 12.08 -0.43 3.96
CA PRO A 157 12.83 -1.67 4.07
C PRO A 157 12.59 -2.33 5.42
N THR A 158 12.43 -3.65 5.41
CA THR A 158 12.34 -4.47 6.63
C THR A 158 13.26 -5.67 6.54
N GLY A 159 13.45 -6.39 7.66
CA GLY A 159 14.19 -7.66 7.66
C GLY A 159 13.58 -8.75 6.78
N ARG A 160 12.33 -8.59 6.30
CA ARG A 160 11.62 -9.54 5.43
C ARG A 160 11.47 -9.04 3.98
N GLY A 161 12.16 -7.97 3.62
CA GLY A 161 12.02 -7.28 2.33
C GLY A 161 11.29 -5.95 2.47
N ASN A 162 11.04 -5.28 1.34
CA ASN A 162 10.37 -4.00 1.35
C ASN A 162 8.86 -4.15 1.53
N ILE A 163 8.27 -3.20 2.25
CA ILE A 163 6.84 -3.02 2.38
C ILE A 163 6.43 -1.85 1.49
N TYR A 164 5.45 -2.07 0.63
CA TYR A 164 4.75 -1.00 -0.09
C TYR A 164 3.67 -0.44 0.83
N ASN A 165 3.55 0.88 0.88
CA ASN A 165 2.55 1.58 1.67
C ASN A 165 1.80 2.56 0.76
N LEU A 166 0.48 2.64 0.95
CA LEU A 166 -0.37 3.69 0.42
C LEU A 166 -0.98 4.43 1.60
N ILE A 167 -0.53 5.66 1.82
CA ILE A 167 -1.08 6.56 2.83
C ILE A 167 -1.98 7.59 2.17
N PHE A 168 -3.13 7.84 2.77
CA PHE A 168 -4.04 8.90 2.33
C PHE A 168 -4.55 9.68 3.53
N TYR A 169 -4.95 10.91 3.28
CA TYR A 169 -5.74 11.66 4.23
C TYR A 169 -6.84 12.47 3.55
N ARG A 170 -7.91 12.68 4.30
CA ARG A 170 -9.10 13.39 3.85
C ARG A 170 -9.60 14.31 4.95
N GLU A 171 -9.73 15.60 4.63
CA GLU A 171 -10.34 16.58 5.52
C GLU A 171 -11.86 16.58 5.29
N HIS A 172 -12.65 16.56 6.37
CA HIS A 172 -14.10 16.74 6.28
C HIS A 172 -14.63 17.49 7.50
N LYS A 173 -15.31 18.63 7.28
CA LYS A 173 -15.92 19.46 8.34
C LYS A 173 -14.97 19.76 9.53
N GLY A 174 -13.69 20.03 9.23
CA GLY A 174 -12.65 20.32 10.21
C GLY A 174 -12.08 19.10 10.95
N THR A 175 -12.45 17.89 10.54
CA THR A 175 -11.91 16.61 11.02
C THR A 175 -10.95 16.05 9.98
N LEU A 176 -10.02 15.21 10.41
CA LEU A 176 -9.04 14.58 9.52
C LEU A 176 -9.12 13.06 9.66
N ILE A 177 -9.29 12.39 8.53
CA ILE A 177 -9.18 10.93 8.42
C ILE A 177 -7.82 10.64 7.78
N ILE A 178 -7.03 9.77 8.39
CA ILE A 178 -5.75 9.29 7.87
C ILE A 178 -5.87 7.78 7.73
N GLY A 179 -5.67 7.24 6.54
CA GLY A 179 -5.64 5.80 6.31
C GLY A 179 -4.30 5.38 5.73
N ASN A 180 -3.86 4.17 6.06
CA ASN A 180 -2.66 3.58 5.49
C ASN A 180 -2.92 2.11 5.18
N TYR A 181 -2.76 1.74 3.93
CA TYR A 181 -2.64 0.34 3.53
C TYR A 181 -1.17 -0.05 3.41
N ASN A 182 -0.86 -1.32 3.68
CA ASN A 182 0.43 -1.87 3.31
C ASN A 182 0.33 -3.32 2.82
N CYS A 183 1.34 -3.73 2.06
CA CYS A 183 1.60 -5.10 1.63
C CYS A 183 3.11 -5.28 1.40
N PHE A 184 3.57 -6.51 1.22
CA PHE A 184 4.93 -6.71 0.74
C PHE A 184 5.08 -6.23 -0.71
N GLU A 185 6.24 -5.68 -1.06
CA GLU A 185 6.51 -5.17 -2.42
C GLU A 185 6.30 -6.24 -3.51
N ARG A 186 6.60 -7.50 -3.22
CA ARG A 186 6.38 -8.62 -4.14
C ARG A 186 4.92 -8.80 -4.55
N ASP A 187 3.97 -8.33 -3.73
CA ASP A 187 2.54 -8.50 -3.93
C ASP A 187 1.87 -7.22 -4.50
N ILE A 188 2.66 -6.21 -4.86
CA ILE A 188 2.19 -4.90 -5.34
C ILE A 188 1.31 -5.02 -6.60
N LYS A 189 1.61 -5.96 -7.51
CA LYS A 189 0.85 -6.20 -8.76
C LYS A 189 -0.63 -6.48 -8.51
N THR A 190 -0.98 -7.02 -7.33
CA THR A 190 -2.37 -7.25 -6.91
C THR A 190 -2.86 -6.12 -6.02
N TRP A 191 -2.09 -5.81 -4.99
CA TRP A 191 -2.58 -4.99 -3.88
C TRP A 191 -2.64 -3.49 -4.18
N GLU A 192 -1.77 -2.97 -5.03
CA GLU A 192 -1.82 -1.54 -5.38
C GLU A 192 -3.17 -1.15 -5.99
N LEU A 193 -3.66 -1.94 -6.94
CA LEU A 193 -4.95 -1.70 -7.58
C LEU A 193 -6.11 -1.81 -6.59
N ILE A 194 -6.11 -2.83 -5.72
CA ILE A 194 -7.14 -3.01 -4.68
C ILE A 194 -7.14 -1.83 -3.69
N MET A 195 -5.97 -1.42 -3.21
CA MET A 195 -5.83 -0.33 -2.23
C MET A 195 -6.27 1.02 -2.84
N LYS A 196 -5.84 1.31 -4.08
CA LYS A 196 -6.24 2.52 -4.80
C LYS A 196 -7.75 2.54 -5.06
N ALA A 197 -8.33 1.44 -5.55
CA ALA A 197 -9.76 1.33 -5.78
C ALA A 197 -10.56 1.50 -4.48
N SER A 198 -10.13 0.89 -3.38
CA SER A 198 -10.79 1.00 -2.08
C SER A 198 -10.77 2.44 -1.56
N MET A 199 -9.65 3.14 -1.69
CA MET A 199 -9.53 4.57 -1.37
C MET A 199 -10.46 5.43 -2.24
N MET A 200 -10.47 5.20 -3.56
CA MET A 200 -11.26 5.97 -4.52
C MET A 200 -12.78 5.78 -4.34
N LEU A 201 -13.20 4.59 -3.90
CA LEU A 201 -14.61 4.24 -3.67
C LEU A 201 -15.10 4.55 -2.25
N MET A 202 -14.26 5.14 -1.39
CA MET A 202 -14.64 5.48 -0.03
C MET A 202 -15.74 6.56 -0.01
N LYS A 203 -16.70 6.40 0.91
CA LYS A 203 -17.81 7.35 1.09
C LYS A 203 -17.83 7.87 2.53
N ILE A 204 -17.93 9.18 2.68
CA ILE A 204 -18.26 9.80 3.96
C ILE A 204 -19.77 9.77 4.11
N ARG A 205 -20.25 9.46 5.31
CA ARG A 205 -21.67 9.47 5.67
C ARG A 205 -22.03 10.69 6.52
#